data_AF-A0A6G1JKF8-F1
#
_entry.id   AF-A0A6G1JKF8-F1
#
_cell.length_a   1.000
_cell.length_b   1.000
_cell.length_c   1.000
_cell.angle_alpha   90.00
_cell.angle_beta   90.00
_cell.angle_gamma   90.00
#
_symmetry.space_group_name_H-M   'P 1'
#
loop_
_entity.id
_entity.type
_entity.pdbx_description
1 polymer ?
#
loop_
_entity_poly.entity_id
_entity_poly.type
_entity_poly.pdbx_seq_one_letter_code
_entity_poly.pdbx_strand_id
1 'polypeptide(L)'
;MSSNNTSTFQSTSFSFSSSTINGSTSSTSKITRSDPSGTKVHTRSQEPGQAPRDERIQYDASGRRIEDAGAGARGRIEDVTDEQEKRDKEYEERMEEEYAKREGGA
;
A
#
# COMPACT_ATOMS: atom_id res chain seq x y z
N MET A 1 11.64 -7.40 43.38
CA MET A 1 10.35 -6.75 43.07
C MET A 1 10.45 -6.19 41.67
N SER A 2 9.73 -6.77 40.70
CA SER A 2 9.74 -6.26 39.33
C SER A 2 8.90 -4.99 39.27
N SER A 3 9.54 -3.86 39.00
CA SER A 3 8.87 -2.60 38.74
C SER A 3 8.06 -2.73 37.44
N ASN A 4 6.74 -2.87 37.55
CA ASN A 4 5.83 -2.79 36.41
C ASN A 4 5.82 -1.35 35.89
N ASN A 5 6.76 -1.04 35.02
CA ASN A 5 6.88 0.28 34.39
C ASN A 5 5.85 0.37 33.25
N THR A 6 4.57 0.52 33.58
CA THR A 6 3.51 0.82 32.61
C THR A 6 3.69 2.25 32.12
N SER A 7 4.35 2.41 30.97
CA SER A 7 4.39 3.69 30.25
C SER A 7 2.97 4.09 29.86
N THR A 8 2.52 5.28 30.28
CA THR A 8 1.21 5.84 29.91
C THR A 8 1.32 6.87 28.78
N PHE A 9 2.48 6.97 28.14
CA PHE A 9 2.72 7.96 27.11
C PHE A 9 1.81 7.72 25.91
N GLN A 10 1.05 8.74 25.53
CA GLN A 10 0.22 8.77 24.34
C GLN A 10 0.63 9.97 23.50
N SER A 11 0.75 9.77 22.19
CA SER A 11 1.07 10.84 21.25
C SER A 11 0.10 10.84 20.08
N THR A 12 -0.18 12.03 19.59
CA THR A 12 -1.00 12.26 18.40
C THR A 12 -0.28 13.25 17.50
N SER A 13 -0.11 12.90 16.23
CA SER A 13 0.46 13.78 15.22
C SER A 13 -0.46 13.89 14.01
N PHE A 14 -0.44 15.06 13.41
CA PHE A 14 -1.25 15.42 12.26
C PHE A 14 -0.31 15.98 11.19
N SER A 15 -0.42 15.50 9.97
CA SER A 15 0.27 16.08 8.84
C SER A 15 -0.69 16.26 7.67
N PHE A 16 -0.45 17.30 6.89
CA PHE A 16 -1.23 17.64 5.72
C PHE A 16 -0.27 18.08 4.62
N SER A 17 -0.57 17.65 3.39
CA SER A 17 0.15 18.01 2.19
C SER A 17 -0.86 18.28 1.09
N SER A 18 -0.60 19.29 0.28
CA SER A 18 -1.44 19.68 -0.86
C SER A 18 -0.52 20.15 -1.97
N SER A 19 -0.79 19.72 -3.20
CA SER A 19 -0.09 20.15 -4.39
C SER A 19 -1.08 20.55 -5.47
N THR A 20 -0.77 21.59 -6.22
CA THR A 20 -1.60 22.01 -7.35
C THR A 20 -0.75 22.11 -8.60
N ILE A 21 -1.17 21.40 -9.65
CA ILE A 21 -0.49 21.38 -10.94
C ILE A 21 -1.55 21.63 -12.02
N ASN A 22 -1.34 22.66 -12.85
CA ASN A 22 -2.26 23.04 -13.94
C ASN A 22 -3.73 23.17 -13.48
N GLY A 23 -3.95 23.79 -12.32
CA GLY A 23 -5.29 23.99 -11.73
C GLY A 23 -5.92 22.74 -11.12
N SER A 24 -5.22 21.60 -11.14
CA SER A 24 -5.64 20.36 -10.49
C SER A 24 -4.97 20.23 -9.13
N THR A 25 -5.77 20.19 -8.05
CA THR A 25 -5.27 20.09 -6.67
C THR A 25 -5.41 18.67 -6.13
N SER A 26 -4.29 18.06 -5.75
CA SER A 26 -4.26 16.84 -4.95
C SER A 26 -3.94 17.17 -3.50
N SER A 27 -4.54 16.44 -2.57
CA SER A 27 -4.28 16.63 -1.14
C SER A 27 -4.18 15.31 -0.40
N THR A 28 -3.39 15.28 0.67
CA THR A 28 -3.22 14.14 1.55
C THR A 28 -3.12 14.62 3.00
N SER A 29 -3.90 14.02 3.89
CA SER A 29 -3.80 14.24 5.32
C SER A 29 -3.53 12.91 6.03
N LYS A 30 -2.67 12.93 7.05
CA LYS A 30 -2.33 11.76 7.85
C LYS A 30 -2.44 12.09 9.33
N ILE A 31 -3.11 11.21 10.07
CA ILE A 31 -3.27 11.28 11.52
C ILE A 31 -2.62 10.03 12.09
N THR A 32 -1.64 10.20 12.97
CA THR A 32 -1.01 9.09 13.68
C THR A 32 -1.30 9.24 15.17
N ARG A 33 -1.83 8.19 15.78
CA ARG A 33 -2.04 8.12 17.22
C ARG A 33 -1.31 6.90 17.76
N SER A 34 -0.42 7.11 18.71
CA SER A 34 0.33 6.04 19.37
C SER A 34 -0.01 6.02 20.84
N ASP A 35 -0.26 4.84 21.36
CA ASP A 35 -0.45 4.56 22.77
C ASP A 35 0.25 3.22 23.12
N PRO A 36 0.33 2.83 24.40
CA PRO A 36 1.02 1.59 24.79
C PRO A 36 0.41 0.32 24.18
N SER A 37 -0.83 0.36 23.68
CA SER A 37 -1.47 -0.78 23.01
C SER A 37 -1.10 -0.89 21.54
N GLY A 38 -0.62 0.18 20.93
CA GLY A 38 -0.23 0.20 19.53
C GLY A 38 -0.28 1.57 18.87
N THR A 39 -0.21 1.56 17.53
CA THR A 39 -0.27 2.79 16.72
C THR A 39 -1.37 2.70 15.69
N LYS A 40 -2.20 3.73 15.60
CA LYS A 40 -3.26 3.88 14.60
C LYS A 40 -2.88 5.00 13.65
N VAL A 41 -2.91 4.69 12.36
CA VAL A 41 -2.66 5.62 11.27
C VAL A 41 -3.91 5.73 10.45
N HIS A 42 -4.39 6.95 10.24
CA HIS A 42 -5.45 7.25 9.30
C HIS A 42 -4.92 8.19 8.24
N THR A 43 -4.96 7.77 6.98
CA THR A 43 -4.55 8.57 5.85
C THR A 43 -5.77 8.84 4.99
N ARG A 44 -5.97 10.09 4.58
CA ARG A 44 -6.98 10.48 3.61
C ARG A 44 -6.30 11.17 2.45
N SER A 45 -6.52 10.69 1.24
CA SER A 45 -6.02 11.32 0.01
C SER A 45 -7.18 11.70 -0.90
N GLN A 46 -7.03 12.82 -1.60
CA GLN A 46 -8.00 13.31 -2.56
C GLN A 46 -7.26 13.71 -3.82
N GLU A 47 -7.53 12.97 -4.89
CA GLU A 47 -7.03 13.28 -6.22
C GLU A 47 -8.09 14.08 -7.01
N PRO A 48 -7.66 14.98 -7.90
CA PRO A 48 -8.56 15.73 -8.78
C PRO A 48 -9.49 14.80 -9.57
N GLY A 49 -10.79 15.08 -9.57
CA GLY A 49 -11.77 14.31 -10.34
C GLY A 49 -12.04 12.89 -9.82
N GLN A 50 -11.49 12.51 -8.66
CA GLN A 50 -11.71 11.21 -8.02
C GLN A 50 -12.42 11.37 -6.67
N ALA A 51 -13.10 10.32 -6.23
CA ALA A 51 -13.61 10.27 -4.86
C ALA A 51 -12.44 10.24 -3.86
N PRO A 52 -12.55 10.90 -2.69
CA PRO A 52 -11.56 10.79 -1.63
C PRO A 52 -11.35 9.33 -1.22
N ARG A 53 -10.09 8.97 -0.94
CA ARG A 53 -9.69 7.65 -0.47
C ARG A 53 -9.30 7.74 1.00
N ASP A 54 -9.91 6.90 1.81
CA ASP A 54 -9.60 6.75 3.23
C ASP A 54 -8.88 5.42 3.48
N GLU A 55 -7.74 5.50 4.14
CA GLU A 55 -6.92 4.37 4.55
C GLU A 55 -6.78 4.37 6.08
N ARG A 56 -6.87 3.17 6.66
CA ARG A 56 -6.69 2.96 8.10
C ARG A 56 -5.72 1.81 8.29
N ILE A 57 -4.64 2.07 9.03
CA ILE A 57 -3.64 1.08 9.38
C ILE A 57 -3.51 1.06 10.90
N GLN A 58 -3.44 -0.13 11.48
CA GLN A 58 -3.22 -0.33 12.91
C GLN A 58 -1.99 -1.19 13.10
N TYR A 59 -1.18 -0.86 14.09
CA TYR A 59 0.01 -1.59 14.51
C TYR A 59 -0.15 -1.99 15.97
N ASP A 60 0.29 -3.20 16.34
CA ASP A 60 0.37 -3.65 17.72
C ASP A 60 1.53 -2.96 18.47
N ALA A 61 1.61 -3.18 19.78
CA ALA A 61 2.69 -2.68 20.62
C ALA A 61 4.09 -3.23 20.22
N SER A 62 4.13 -4.33 19.47
CA SER A 62 5.35 -4.91 18.90
C SER A 62 5.71 -4.35 17.52
N GLY A 63 4.94 -3.37 17.01
CA GLY A 63 5.15 -2.73 15.71
C GLY A 63 4.65 -3.56 14.52
N ARG A 64 3.96 -4.69 14.75
CA ARG A 64 3.39 -5.52 13.69
C ARG A 64 2.06 -4.94 13.25
N ARG A 65 1.82 -4.91 11.94
CA ARG A 65 0.54 -4.46 11.39
C ARG A 65 -0.55 -5.45 11.80
N ILE A 66 -1.60 -4.94 12.43
CA ILE A 66 -2.84 -5.66 12.68
C ILE A 66 -3.64 -5.53 11.38
N GLU A 67 -3.72 -6.62 10.60
CA GLU A 67 -4.54 -6.63 9.40
C GLU A 67 -6.01 -6.56 9.80
N ASP A 68 -6.63 -5.42 9.52
CA ASP A 68 -8.06 -5.26 9.58
C ASP A 68 -8.67 -6.14 8.47
N ALA A 69 -9.46 -7.14 8.85
CA ALA A 69 -10.01 -8.18 7.97
C ALA A 69 -10.93 -7.67 6.82
N GLY A 70 -11.06 -6.35 6.65
CA GLY A 70 -11.85 -5.70 5.60
C GLY A 70 -11.06 -4.79 4.64
N ALA A 71 -9.76 -4.58 4.86
CA ALA A 71 -8.92 -3.70 4.04
C ALA A 71 -7.72 -4.47 3.46
N GLY A 72 -8.02 -5.58 2.78
CA GLY A 72 -7.03 -6.42 2.13
C GLY A 72 -6.12 -5.62 1.19
N ALA A 73 -4.81 -5.86 1.33
CA ALA A 73 -3.78 -5.72 0.29
C ALA A 73 -3.56 -4.35 -0.38
N ARG A 74 -4.21 -3.25 0.04
CA ARG A 74 -3.91 -1.93 -0.52
C ARG A 74 -2.65 -1.36 0.14
N GLY A 75 -1.50 -1.59 -0.50
CA GLY A 75 -0.21 -0.98 -0.13
C GLY A 75 0.86 -1.93 0.41
N ARG A 76 0.67 -3.25 0.37
CA ARG A 76 1.83 -4.15 0.36
C ARG A 76 2.47 -4.03 -1.02
N ILE A 77 3.73 -3.66 -1.08
CA ILE A 77 4.53 -3.88 -2.29
C ILE A 77 4.69 -5.41 -2.34
N GLU A 78 3.90 -6.08 -3.17
CA GLU A 78 4.20 -7.44 -3.58
C GLU A 78 5.45 -7.37 -4.46
N ASP A 79 6.46 -8.16 -4.12
CA ASP A 79 7.61 -8.36 -4.98
C ASP A 79 7.12 -9.13 -6.22
N VAL A 80 6.80 -8.41 -7.28
CA VAL A 80 6.23 -8.94 -8.54
C VAL A 80 7.28 -9.57 -9.45
N THR A 81 8.53 -9.70 -9.00
CA THR A 81 9.64 -10.19 -9.82
C THR A 81 9.35 -11.60 -10.37
N ASP A 82 8.79 -12.50 -9.56
CA ASP A 82 8.47 -13.88 -9.96
C ASP A 82 7.24 -14.00 -10.89
N GLU A 83 6.28 -13.07 -10.79
CA GLU A 83 5.07 -13.06 -11.63
C GLU A 83 5.28 -12.37 -12.98
N GLN A 84 6.26 -11.46 -13.05
CA GLN A 84 6.67 -10.81 -14.29
C GLN A 84 7.41 -11.80 -15.20
N GLU A 85 8.37 -12.56 -14.65
CA GLU A 85 9.19 -13.52 -15.41
C GLU A 85 8.35 -14.64 -16.05
N LYS A 86 7.31 -15.12 -15.35
CA LYS A 86 6.37 -16.11 -15.91
C LYS A 86 5.51 -15.57 -17.04
N ARG A 87 5.04 -14.32 -16.92
CA ARG A 87 4.24 -13.66 -17.97
C ARG A 87 5.07 -13.35 -19.21
N ASP A 88 6.32 -12.93 -19.02
CA ASP A 88 7.23 -12.65 -20.12
C ASP A 88 7.57 -13.94 -20.89
N LYS A 89 7.80 -15.06 -20.19
CA LYS A 89 8.01 -16.37 -20.81
C LYS A 89 6.79 -16.86 -21.60
N GLU A 90 5.59 -16.74 -21.03
CA GLU A 90 4.36 -17.15 -21.72
C GLU A 90 4.06 -16.29 -22.96
N TYR A 91 4.47 -15.02 -22.94
CA TYR A 91 4.37 -14.12 -24.09
C TYR A 91 5.35 -14.52 -25.20
N GLU A 92 6.58 -14.90 -24.86
CA GLU A 92 7.60 -15.35 -25.80
C GLU A 92 7.21 -16.66 -26.50
N GLU A 93 6.75 -17.67 -25.74
CA GLU A 93 6.29 -18.95 -26.31
C GLU A 93 5.11 -18.76 -27.30
N ARG A 94 4.17 -17.88 -26.97
CA ARG A 94 3.01 -17.58 -27.84
C ARG A 94 3.43 -16.87 -29.14
N MET A 95 4.47 -16.04 -29.07
CA MET A 95 5.02 -15.37 -30.25
C MET A 95 5.79 -16.34 -31.15
N GLU A 96 6.50 -17.31 -30.57
CA GLU A 96 7.19 -18.37 -31.32
C GLU A 96 6.22 -19.35 -32.01
N GLU A 97 5.12 -19.73 -31.35
CA GLU A 97 4.08 -20.60 -31.95
C GLU A 97 3.41 -19.96 -33.19
N GLU A 98 3.15 -18.65 -33.16
CA GLU A 98 2.62 -17.90 -34.30
C GLU A 98 3.63 -17.80 -35.46
N TYR A 99 4.93 -17.67 -35.16
CA TYR A 99 5.98 -17.65 -36.18
C TYR A 99 6.17 -19.03 -36.84
N ALA A 100 6.16 -20.10 -36.05
CA ALA A 100 6.27 -21.47 -36.55
C ALA A 100 5.08 -21.86 -37.44
N LYS A 101 3.88 -21.35 -37.14
CA LYS A 101 2.68 -21.60 -37.97
C LYS A 101 2.68 -20.84 -39.30
N ARG A 102 3.50 -19.79 -39.43
CA ARG A 102 3.62 -18.98 -40.66
C ARG A 102 4.84 -19.33 -41.51
N GLU A 103 5.90 -19.92 -40.95
CA GLU A 103 7.07 -20.38 -41.72
C GLU A 103 7.18 -21.91 -41.85
N GLY A 104 6.31 -22.70 -41.20
CA GLY A 104 6.18 -24.15 -41.39
C GLY A 104 5.48 -24.57 -42.69
N GLY A 105 5.87 -23.94 -43.79
CA GLY A 105 5.49 -24.25 -45.16
C GLY A 105 6.72 -24.48 -46.06
N ALA A 106 7.70 -25.23 -45.55
CA ALA A 106 8.66 -26.07 -46.28
C ALA A 106 9.17 -27.19 -45.38
#